data_AF-A0A6B1HY50-F1
#
_entry.id   AF-A0A6B1HY50-F1
#
_cell.length_a   1.000
_cell.length_b   1.000
_cell.length_c   1.000
_cell.angle_alpha   90.00
_cell.angle_beta   90.00
_cell.angle_gamma   90.00
#
_symmetry.space_group_name_H-M   'P 1'
#
loop_
_entity.id
_entity.type
_entity.pdbx_description
1 polymer ?
#
loop_
_entity_poly.entity_id
_entity_poly.type
_entity_poly.pdbx_seq_one_letter_code
_entity_poly.pdbx_strand_id
1 'polypeptide(L)'
;MSKTPLALLILFFFSGACSLVYQVVWVRMLMPVFGVSTFAVSIVLAAFMAGLALGSYWCGRVADRRGNGLRLYALLELGIGVFALIFPFLLAGLDEVYTALYGSLQGIDGAFVLVRLVLAFALLLVPTTLMGATLPTLSKAVAHRLERVGGDMGRLYAANTLGAATGCAVAAFFALEYLGVSGTTYAAAAGNLLIALVAYRWSRGGQQEQTGVGRDAVPTTLEGRLVLGGFALSGFVALGYEVLWTRLLAMLLQSATAQTLSTILVAFLLGLAGGAALGARLIDRWRTPLAAFGAVELLIGLCGLSSIAAFGSIPYIV
;
A
#
# COMPACT_ATOMS: atom_id res chain seq x y z
N MET A 1 9.51 -9.84 26.75
CA MET A 1 8.77 -9.74 25.47
C MET A 1 8.06 -8.39 25.50
N SER A 2 8.53 -7.40 24.74
CA SER A 2 7.86 -6.08 24.66
C SER A 2 6.42 -6.31 24.22
N LYS A 3 5.44 -5.93 25.03
CA LYS A 3 4.03 -6.15 24.71
C LYS A 3 3.53 -4.96 23.89
N THR A 4 3.82 -4.96 22.59
CA THR A 4 3.02 -4.18 21.65
C THR A 4 1.55 -4.53 21.92
N PRO A 5 0.67 -3.56 22.25
CA PRO A 5 -0.68 -3.91 22.66
C PRO A 5 -1.38 -4.63 21.52
N LEU A 6 -1.91 -5.83 21.80
CA LEU A 6 -2.58 -6.68 20.82
C LEU A 6 -3.66 -5.91 20.05
N ALA A 7 -4.36 -4.99 20.72
CA ALA A 7 -5.34 -4.11 20.10
C ALA A 7 -4.78 -3.26 18.94
N LEU A 8 -3.54 -2.76 19.02
CA LEU A 8 -2.90 -2.03 17.92
C LEU A 8 -2.59 -2.96 16.75
N LEU A 9 -2.08 -4.15 17.01
CA LEU A 9 -1.79 -5.14 15.96
C LEU A 9 -3.08 -5.52 15.22
N ILE A 10 -4.19 -5.70 15.95
CA ILE A 10 -5.50 -5.99 15.38
C ILE A 10 -6.00 -4.82 14.52
N LEU A 11 -5.91 -3.57 15.01
CA LEU A 11 -6.32 -2.39 14.24
C LEU A 11 -5.50 -2.26 12.94
N PHE A 12 -4.18 -2.42 13.02
CA PHE A 12 -3.30 -2.37 11.85
C PHE A 12 -3.57 -3.49 10.85
N PHE A 13 -3.85 -4.70 11.33
CA PHE A 13 -4.21 -5.84 10.50
C PHE A 13 -5.48 -5.54 9.70
N PHE A 14 -6.56 -5.11 10.36
CA PHE A 14 -7.81 -4.81 9.66
C PHE A 14 -7.71 -3.57 8.76
N SER A 15 -6.94 -2.55 9.15
CA SER A 15 -6.66 -1.38 8.30
C SER A 15 -5.93 -1.78 7.01
N GLY A 16 -4.92 -2.65 7.12
CA GLY A 16 -4.21 -3.22 5.97
C GLY A 16 -5.14 -4.07 5.09
N ALA A 17 -5.97 -4.91 5.71
CA ALA A 17 -6.93 -5.74 5.01
C ALA A 17 -7.92 -4.90 4.19
N CYS A 18 -8.57 -3.90 4.81
CA CYS A 18 -9.50 -3.01 4.08
C CYS A 18 -8.78 -2.27 2.95
N SER A 19 -7.55 -1.82 3.20
CA SER A 19 -6.77 -1.08 2.22
C SER A 19 -6.52 -1.87 0.92
N LEU A 20 -6.15 -3.14 1.05
CA LEU A 20 -5.87 -3.99 -0.09
C LEU A 20 -7.13 -4.59 -0.72
N VAL A 21 -8.22 -4.73 0.04
CA VAL A 21 -9.54 -4.98 -0.54
C VAL A 21 -9.90 -3.87 -1.52
N TYR A 22 -9.71 -2.60 -1.14
CA TYR A 22 -9.96 -1.48 -2.07
C TYR A 22 -9.08 -1.49 -3.29
N GLN A 23 -7.79 -1.80 -3.15
CA GLN A 23 -6.91 -1.89 -4.32
C GLN A 23 -7.43 -2.92 -5.32
N VAL A 24 -7.81 -4.11 -4.85
CA VAL A 24 -8.36 -5.19 -5.71
C VAL A 24 -9.69 -4.76 -6.34
N VAL A 25 -10.60 -4.17 -5.55
CA VAL A 25 -11.91 -3.72 -6.03
C VAL A 25 -11.76 -2.59 -7.06
N TRP A 26 -10.95 -1.57 -6.78
CA TRP A 26 -10.76 -0.44 -7.68
C TRP A 26 -10.06 -0.83 -8.97
N VAL A 27 -9.05 -1.71 -8.92
CA VAL A 27 -8.46 -2.27 -10.14
C VAL A 27 -9.54 -2.98 -10.97
N ARG A 28 -10.42 -3.76 -10.33
CA ARG A 28 -11.55 -4.42 -11.00
C ARG A 28 -12.56 -3.45 -11.62
N MET A 29 -12.83 -2.34 -10.96
CA MET A 29 -13.74 -1.30 -11.47
C MET A 29 -13.11 -0.46 -12.60
N LEU A 30 -11.79 -0.28 -12.58
CA LEU A 30 -11.07 0.51 -13.58
C LEU A 30 -10.71 -0.27 -14.84
N MET A 31 -10.63 -1.60 -14.76
CA MET A 31 -10.33 -2.46 -15.92
C MET A 31 -11.32 -2.28 -17.09
N PRO A 32 -12.65 -2.19 -16.88
CA PRO A 32 -13.58 -1.89 -17.97
C PRO A 32 -13.38 -0.50 -18.60
N VAL A 33 -13.01 0.50 -17.81
CA VAL A 33 -12.89 1.91 -18.24
C VAL A 33 -11.58 2.16 -18.99
N PHE A 34 -10.45 1.71 -18.41
CA PHE A 34 -9.11 1.93 -18.97
C PHE A 34 -8.60 0.77 -19.82
N GLY A 35 -9.31 -0.36 -19.84
CA GLY A 35 -8.89 -1.59 -20.49
C GLY A 35 -7.87 -2.39 -19.68
N VAL A 36 -7.62 -3.63 -20.09
CA VAL A 36 -6.68 -4.57 -19.46
C VAL A 36 -5.24 -4.46 -19.98
N SER A 37 -4.85 -3.33 -20.56
CA SER A 37 -3.51 -3.17 -21.11
C SER A 37 -2.46 -3.07 -20.00
N THR A 38 -1.24 -3.55 -20.28
CA THR A 38 -0.10 -3.42 -19.35
C THR A 38 0.10 -1.97 -18.91
N PHE A 39 -0.09 -1.02 -19.82
CA PHE A 39 0.02 0.40 -19.52
C PHE A 39 -1.03 0.87 -18.51
N ALA A 40 -2.29 0.44 -18.65
CA ALA A 40 -3.36 0.84 -17.73
C ALA A 40 -3.09 0.32 -16.31
N VAL A 41 -2.69 -0.95 -16.18
CA VAL A 41 -2.35 -1.57 -14.88
C VAL A 41 -1.16 -0.86 -14.24
N SER A 42 -0.10 -0.58 -15.01
CA SER A 42 1.07 0.15 -14.51
C SER A 42 0.74 1.58 -14.06
N ILE A 43 -0.16 2.28 -14.76
CA ILE A 43 -0.62 3.62 -14.36
C ILE A 43 -1.37 3.56 -13.03
N VAL A 44 -2.27 2.58 -12.86
CA VAL A 44 -3.04 2.41 -11.62
C VAL A 44 -2.12 2.10 -10.44
N LEU A 45 -1.17 1.17 -10.61
CA LEU A 45 -0.16 0.87 -9.58
C LEU A 45 0.69 2.11 -9.27
N ALA A 46 1.15 2.85 -10.30
CA ALA A 46 1.94 4.05 -10.12
C ALA A 46 1.17 5.13 -9.33
N ALA A 47 -0.11 5.36 -9.66
CA ALA A 47 -0.97 6.29 -8.93
C ALA A 47 -1.15 5.85 -7.46
N PHE A 48 -1.33 4.55 -7.22
CA PHE A 48 -1.49 4.00 -5.87
C PHE A 48 -0.22 4.18 -5.03
N MET A 49 0.94 3.83 -5.59
CA MET A 49 2.23 3.97 -4.92
C MET A 49 2.63 5.45 -4.72
N ALA A 50 2.35 6.31 -5.70
CA ALA A 50 2.58 7.74 -5.60
C ALA A 50 1.76 8.36 -4.46
N GLY A 51 0.48 7.98 -4.32
CA GLY A 51 -0.34 8.42 -3.20
C GLY A 51 0.14 7.86 -1.86
N LEU A 52 0.49 6.57 -1.76
CA LEU A 52 1.08 6.02 -0.53
C LEU A 52 2.34 6.78 -0.09
N ALA A 53 3.22 7.09 -1.04
CA ALA A 53 4.43 7.88 -0.81
C ALA A 53 4.10 9.32 -0.38
N LEU A 54 3.16 9.97 -1.07
CA LEU A 54 2.71 11.32 -0.75
C LEU A 54 2.09 11.38 0.65
N GLY A 55 1.26 10.40 1.01
CA GLY A 55 0.64 10.26 2.32
C GLY A 55 1.66 10.08 3.42
N SER A 56 2.63 9.19 3.20
CA SER A 56 3.71 8.93 4.15
C SER A 56 4.55 10.18 4.39
N TYR A 57 4.85 10.94 3.33
CA TYR A 57 5.58 12.20 3.40
C TYR A 57 4.77 13.33 4.07
N TRP A 58 3.49 13.47 3.70
CA TRP A 58 2.59 14.50 4.21
C TRP A 58 2.30 14.32 5.70
N CYS A 59 2.15 13.06 6.16
CA CYS A 59 1.97 12.73 7.56
C CYS A 59 3.05 13.35 8.44
N GLY A 60 4.31 13.31 7.99
CA GLY A 60 5.45 13.89 8.73
C GLY A 60 5.23 15.36 9.10
N ARG A 61 4.53 16.15 8.27
CA ARG A 61 4.25 17.57 8.54
C ARG A 61 2.97 17.82 9.33
N VAL A 62 1.97 16.96 9.21
CA VAL A 62 0.64 17.18 9.81
C VAL A 62 0.51 16.56 11.19
N ALA A 63 1.13 15.40 11.42
CA ALA A 63 1.18 14.77 12.73
C ALA A 63 1.90 15.67 13.75
N ASP A 64 2.95 16.39 13.32
CA ASP A 64 3.69 17.32 14.19
C ASP A 64 2.86 18.56 14.58
N ARG A 65 1.82 18.92 13.81
CA ARG A 65 0.94 20.08 14.07
C ARG A 65 -0.30 19.73 14.87
N ARG A 66 -0.79 18.49 14.79
CA ARG A 66 -2.01 18.04 15.49
C ARG A 66 -1.63 17.12 16.64
N GLY A 67 -1.70 17.62 17.87
CA GLY A 67 -1.21 16.95 19.09
C GLY A 67 -1.88 15.63 19.51
N ASN A 68 -2.71 14.99 18.67
CA ASN A 68 -3.30 13.68 18.97
C ASN A 68 -3.26 12.78 17.71
N GLY A 69 -2.18 12.01 17.57
CA GLY A 69 -1.96 11.15 16.42
C GLY A 69 -3.02 10.04 16.28
N LEU A 70 -3.60 9.56 17.38
CA LEU A 70 -4.66 8.55 17.34
C LEU A 70 -5.96 9.12 16.77
N ARG A 71 -6.25 10.40 17.05
CA ARG A 71 -7.37 11.12 16.43
C ARG A 71 -7.12 11.39 14.94
N LEU A 72 -5.90 11.74 14.55
CA LEU A 72 -5.55 11.88 13.14
C LEU A 72 -5.72 10.56 12.40
N TYR A 73 -5.22 9.45 12.97
CA TYR A 73 -5.42 8.11 12.44
C TYR A 73 -6.91 7.78 12.26
N ALA A 74 -7.74 8.05 13.27
CA ALA A 74 -9.20 7.86 13.17
C ALA A 74 -9.84 8.68 12.04
N LEU A 75 -9.39 9.91 11.81
CA LEU A 75 -9.87 10.76 10.71
C LEU A 75 -9.42 10.26 9.34
N LEU A 76 -8.20 9.71 9.24
CA LEU A 76 -7.70 9.09 8.01
C LEU A 76 -8.55 7.87 7.64
N GLU A 77 -8.78 6.97 8.59
CA GLU A 77 -9.61 5.77 8.43
C GLU A 77 -11.06 6.13 8.05
N LEU A 78 -11.63 7.14 8.71
CA LEU A 78 -12.95 7.67 8.34
C LEU A 78 -12.95 8.21 6.89
N GLY A 79 -11.93 8.98 6.51
CA GLY A 79 -11.79 9.52 5.17
C GLY A 79 -11.67 8.43 4.11
N ILE A 80 -10.90 7.37 4.36
CA ILE A 80 -10.77 6.21 3.46
C ILE A 80 -12.12 5.52 3.28
N GLY A 81 -12.81 5.22 4.38
CA GLY A 81 -14.13 4.55 4.32
C GLY A 81 -15.19 5.38 3.60
N VAL A 82 -15.25 6.69 3.86
CA VAL A 82 -16.17 7.60 3.16
C VAL A 82 -15.81 7.72 1.67
N PHE A 83 -14.52 7.84 1.34
CA PHE A 83 -14.08 7.91 -0.05
C PHE A 83 -14.45 6.63 -0.82
N ALA A 84 -14.30 5.46 -0.19
CA ALA A 84 -14.68 4.19 -0.80
C ALA A 84 -16.18 4.13 -1.17
N LEU A 85 -17.06 4.73 -0.36
CA LEU A 85 -18.49 4.83 -0.66
C LEU A 85 -18.80 5.81 -1.81
N ILE A 86 -17.99 6.86 -1.94
CA ILE A 86 -18.13 7.88 -2.98
C ILE A 86 -17.52 7.41 -4.31
N PHE A 87 -16.52 6.52 -4.27
CA PHE A 87 -15.75 6.06 -5.43
C PHE A 87 -16.60 5.60 -6.63
N PRO A 88 -17.66 4.79 -6.48
CA PRO A 88 -18.47 4.35 -7.62
C PRO A 88 -19.14 5.52 -8.35
N PHE A 89 -19.56 6.55 -7.63
CA PHE A 89 -20.19 7.74 -8.20
C PHE A 89 -19.16 8.60 -8.95
N LEU A 90 -17.95 8.74 -8.39
CA LEU A 90 -16.85 9.40 -9.09
C LEU A 90 -16.48 8.68 -10.37
N LEU A 91 -16.46 7.35 -10.34
CA LEU A 91 -16.17 6.54 -11.52
C LEU A 91 -17.24 6.68 -12.61
N ALA A 92 -18.52 6.71 -12.24
CA ALA A 92 -19.62 6.91 -13.19
C ALA A 92 -19.51 8.26 -13.93
N GLY A 93 -19.25 9.36 -13.19
CA GLY A 93 -19.03 10.66 -13.82
C GLY A 93 -17.75 10.71 -14.66
N LEU A 94 -16.73 9.93 -14.29
CA LEU A 94 -15.49 9.78 -15.04
C LEU A 94 -15.69 9.09 -16.39
N ASP A 95 -16.57 8.09 -16.45
CA ASP A 95 -16.88 7.35 -17.67
C ASP A 95 -17.55 8.25 -18.72
N GLU A 96 -18.44 9.15 -18.28
CA GLU A 96 -19.05 10.18 -19.15
C GLU A 96 -17.99 11.13 -19.72
N VAL A 97 -17.08 11.62 -18.87
CA VAL A 97 -15.98 12.50 -19.30
C VAL A 97 -15.02 11.77 -20.25
N TYR A 98 -14.66 10.53 -19.93
CA TYR A 98 -13.78 9.72 -20.77
C TYR A 98 -14.40 9.46 -22.14
N THR A 99 -15.70 9.15 -22.21
CA THR A 99 -16.44 8.93 -23.47
C THR A 99 -16.52 10.22 -24.29
N ALA A 100 -16.78 11.37 -23.67
CA ALA A 100 -16.80 12.66 -24.37
C ALA A 100 -15.42 13.04 -24.95
N LEU A 101 -14.36 12.82 -24.17
CA LEU A 101 -12.97 13.03 -24.62
C LEU A 101 -12.57 12.02 -25.70
N TYR A 102 -13.09 10.79 -25.65
CA TYR A 102 -12.79 9.76 -26.64
C TYR A 102 -13.20 10.18 -28.05
N GLY A 103 -14.38 10.78 -28.21
CA GLY A 103 -14.82 11.30 -29.51
C GLY A 103 -13.97 12.45 -30.04
N SER A 104 -13.44 13.29 -29.14
CA SER A 104 -12.68 14.50 -29.51
C SER A 104 -11.19 14.26 -29.76
N LEU A 105 -10.64 13.16 -29.25
CA LEU A 105 -9.20 12.84 -29.29
C LEU A 105 -8.87 11.73 -30.30
N GLN A 106 -9.83 11.30 -31.12
CA GLN A 106 -9.59 10.32 -32.18
C GLN A 106 -8.53 10.85 -33.16
N GLY A 107 -7.46 10.08 -33.37
CA GLY A 107 -6.38 10.39 -34.31
C GLY A 107 -5.16 11.10 -33.72
N ILE A 108 -5.12 11.39 -32.41
CA ILE A 108 -3.93 11.93 -31.74
C ILE A 108 -3.17 10.80 -31.04
N ASP A 109 -1.97 10.49 -31.52
CA ASP A 109 -1.10 9.48 -30.92
C ASP A 109 -0.76 9.84 -29.46
N GLY A 110 -0.95 8.88 -28.54
CA GLY A 110 -0.59 9.04 -27.12
C GLY A 110 -1.56 9.84 -26.26
N ALA A 111 -2.52 10.58 -26.83
CA ALA A 111 -3.51 11.37 -26.06
C ALA A 111 -4.31 10.50 -25.08
N PHE A 112 -4.69 9.29 -25.49
CA PHE A 112 -5.42 8.34 -24.64
C PHE A 112 -4.63 7.89 -23.41
N VAL A 113 -3.32 7.71 -23.55
CA VAL A 113 -2.46 7.32 -22.43
C VAL A 113 -2.36 8.45 -21.42
N LEU A 114 -2.21 9.69 -21.90
CA LEU A 114 -2.18 10.87 -21.04
C LEU A 114 -3.51 11.08 -20.30
N VAL A 115 -4.64 10.95 -20.98
CA VAL A 115 -5.96 11.03 -20.34
C VAL A 115 -6.11 9.97 -19.26
N ARG A 116 -5.81 8.70 -19.57
CA ARG A 116 -5.87 7.61 -18.57
C ARG A 116 -4.96 7.89 -17.37
N LEU A 117 -3.76 8.41 -17.61
CA LEU A 117 -2.83 8.80 -16.55
C LEU A 117 -3.44 9.88 -15.65
N VAL A 118 -3.89 10.99 -16.23
CA VAL A 118 -4.46 12.11 -15.46
C VAL A 118 -5.68 11.66 -14.66
N LEU A 119 -6.59 10.92 -15.28
CA LEU A 119 -7.82 10.46 -14.65
C LEU A 119 -7.55 9.43 -13.53
N ALA A 120 -6.64 8.48 -13.75
CA ALA A 120 -6.26 7.50 -12.73
C ALA A 120 -5.61 8.18 -11.52
N PHE A 121 -4.69 9.12 -11.74
CA PHE A 121 -4.09 9.91 -10.66
C PHE A 121 -5.15 10.76 -9.94
N ALA A 122 -6.02 11.46 -10.66
CA ALA A 122 -7.07 12.27 -10.05
C ALA A 122 -7.99 11.44 -9.13
N LEU A 123 -8.35 10.23 -9.55
CA LEU A 123 -9.25 9.36 -8.81
C LEU A 123 -8.58 8.66 -7.62
N LEU A 124 -7.35 8.17 -7.80
CA LEU A 124 -6.69 7.31 -6.81
C LEU A 124 -5.80 8.07 -5.83
N LEU A 125 -5.30 9.25 -6.18
CA LEU A 125 -4.29 9.94 -5.34
C LEU A 125 -4.85 10.32 -3.97
N VAL A 126 -6.11 10.76 -3.89
CA VAL A 126 -6.75 11.14 -2.62
C VAL A 126 -6.82 9.96 -1.64
N PRO A 127 -7.50 8.84 -1.94
CA PRO A 127 -7.63 7.74 -0.99
C PRO A 127 -6.28 7.11 -0.65
N THR A 128 -5.39 6.98 -1.64
CA THR A 128 -4.09 6.33 -1.43
C THR A 128 -3.13 7.21 -0.63
N THR A 129 -3.27 8.54 -0.71
CA THR A 129 -2.61 9.48 0.21
C THR A 129 -3.11 9.30 1.65
N LEU A 130 -4.42 9.13 1.85
CA LEU A 130 -4.95 8.85 3.19
C LEU A 130 -4.42 7.51 3.72
N MET A 131 -4.40 6.47 2.88
CA MET A 131 -3.89 5.13 3.21
C MET A 131 -2.40 5.19 3.55
N GLY A 132 -1.59 5.92 2.79
CA GLY A 132 -0.16 6.09 3.03
C GLY A 132 0.16 6.82 4.33
N ALA A 133 -0.72 7.72 4.76
CA ALA A 133 -0.55 8.45 6.01
C ALA A 133 -0.89 7.60 7.26
N THR A 134 -1.61 6.48 7.12
CA THR A 134 -2.12 5.69 8.26
C THR A 134 -1.00 5.15 9.15
N LEU A 135 -0.03 4.44 8.55
CA LEU A 135 1.05 3.78 9.28
C LEU A 135 1.97 4.79 9.97
N PRO A 136 2.52 5.82 9.30
CA PRO A 136 3.37 6.80 9.98
C PRO A 136 2.61 7.57 11.08
N THR A 137 1.33 7.87 10.88
CA THR A 137 0.50 8.57 11.89
C THR A 137 0.36 7.73 13.16
N LEU A 138 -0.07 6.48 13.00
CA LEU A 138 -0.34 5.61 14.13
C LEU A 138 0.96 5.18 14.82
N SER A 139 2.02 4.92 14.04
CA SER A 139 3.37 4.69 14.52
C SER A 139 3.87 5.83 15.41
N LYS A 140 3.80 7.09 14.96
CA LYS A 140 4.14 8.27 15.79
C LYS A 140 3.25 8.36 17.03
N ALA A 141 1.94 8.08 16.89
CA ALA A 141 0.98 8.15 17.98
C ALA A 141 1.21 7.12 19.08
N VAL A 142 1.95 6.04 18.82
CA VAL A 142 2.18 4.96 19.78
C VAL A 142 3.66 4.75 20.09
N ALA A 143 4.57 5.49 19.44
CA ALA A 143 6.02 5.38 19.60
C ALA A 143 6.50 5.46 21.06
N HIS A 144 5.88 6.30 21.88
CA HIS A 144 6.18 6.43 23.30
C HIS A 144 5.80 5.20 24.14
N ARG A 145 4.94 4.32 23.61
CA ARG A 145 4.55 3.04 24.22
C ARG A 145 5.39 1.88 23.72
N LEU A 146 6.30 2.13 22.77
CA LEU A 146 7.19 1.13 22.21
C LEU A 146 8.50 1.14 23.00
N GLU A 147 8.84 0.02 23.62
CA GLU A 147 10.12 -0.15 24.30
C GLU A 147 11.28 -0.26 23.31
N ARG A 148 11.00 -0.82 22.11
CA ARG A 148 11.99 -1.00 21.04
C ARG A 148 11.42 -0.48 19.74
N VAL A 149 11.74 0.77 19.41
CA VAL A 149 11.21 1.46 18.22
C VAL A 149 11.39 0.62 16.96
N GLY A 150 12.58 0.06 16.70
CA GLY A 150 12.81 -0.78 15.50
C GLY A 150 11.95 -2.06 15.48
N GLY A 151 12.06 -2.88 16.52
CA GLY A 151 11.35 -4.15 16.60
C GLY A 151 9.83 -4.01 16.65
N ASP A 152 9.30 -3.06 17.42
CA ASP A 152 7.86 -2.87 17.55
C ASP A 152 7.25 -2.22 16.28
N MET A 153 7.95 -1.28 15.64
CA MET A 153 7.52 -0.75 14.32
C MET A 153 7.52 -1.84 13.26
N GLY A 154 8.52 -2.72 13.26
CA GLY A 154 8.56 -3.88 12.36
C GLY A 154 7.39 -4.84 12.58
N ARG A 155 6.93 -5.05 13.83
CA ARG A 155 5.73 -5.86 14.11
C ARG A 155 4.44 -5.20 13.65
N LEU A 156 4.30 -3.88 13.83
CA LEU A 156 3.13 -3.14 13.35
C LEU A 156 3.05 -3.18 11.82
N TYR A 157 4.19 -2.98 11.15
CA TYR A 157 4.28 -3.12 9.70
C TYR A 157 3.97 -4.55 9.26
N ALA A 158 4.54 -5.57 9.91
CA ALA A 158 4.24 -6.97 9.60
C ALA A 158 2.74 -7.30 9.75
N ALA A 159 2.10 -6.84 10.82
CA ALA A 159 0.67 -7.05 11.04
C ALA A 159 -0.20 -6.36 9.97
N ASN A 160 0.15 -5.13 9.62
CA ASN A 160 -0.52 -4.39 8.54
C ASN A 160 -0.39 -5.09 7.19
N THR A 161 0.84 -5.49 6.82
CA THR A 161 1.14 -6.16 5.56
C THR A 161 0.53 -7.56 5.50
N LEU A 162 0.45 -8.28 6.62
CA LEU A 162 -0.24 -9.58 6.69
C LEU A 162 -1.75 -9.41 6.53
N GLY A 163 -2.32 -8.38 7.17
CA GLY A 163 -3.70 -7.99 6.97
C GLY A 163 -3.99 -7.63 5.52
N ALA A 164 -3.11 -6.85 4.91
CA ALA A 164 -3.13 -6.51 3.48
C ALA A 164 -3.11 -7.75 2.57
N ALA A 165 -2.22 -8.72 2.81
CA ALA A 165 -2.19 -9.98 2.08
C ALA A 165 -3.52 -10.76 2.24
N THR A 166 -4.04 -10.81 3.47
CA THR A 166 -5.31 -11.49 3.78
C THR A 166 -6.49 -10.81 3.10
N GLY A 167 -6.56 -9.47 3.15
CA GLY A 167 -7.60 -8.68 2.50
C GLY A 167 -7.57 -8.83 0.98
N CYS A 168 -6.38 -8.84 0.38
CA CYS A 168 -6.20 -9.10 -1.05
C CYS A 168 -6.71 -10.49 -1.43
N ALA A 169 -6.30 -11.54 -0.70
CA ALA A 169 -6.75 -12.91 -0.93
C ALA A 169 -8.26 -13.06 -0.77
N VAL A 170 -8.82 -12.55 0.34
CA VAL A 170 -10.26 -12.60 0.60
C VAL A 170 -11.03 -11.84 -0.47
N ALA A 171 -10.58 -10.65 -0.88
CA ALA A 171 -11.24 -9.90 -1.94
C ALA A 171 -11.24 -10.65 -3.28
N ALA A 172 -10.07 -11.12 -3.70
CA ALA A 172 -9.85 -11.67 -5.03
C ALA A 172 -10.50 -13.05 -5.24
N PHE A 173 -10.49 -13.90 -4.20
CA PHE A 173 -10.93 -15.28 -4.29
C PHE A 173 -12.31 -15.55 -3.69
N PHE A 174 -12.86 -14.64 -2.87
CA PHE A 174 -14.12 -14.89 -2.18
C PHE A 174 -15.07 -13.69 -2.25
N ALA A 175 -14.71 -12.55 -1.67
CA ALA A 175 -15.65 -11.44 -1.47
C ALA A 175 -16.22 -10.91 -2.78
N LEU A 176 -15.40 -10.77 -3.83
CA LEU A 176 -15.88 -10.32 -5.12
C LEU A 176 -16.83 -11.31 -5.81
N GLU A 177 -16.70 -12.61 -5.54
CA GLU A 177 -17.57 -13.65 -6.09
C GLU A 177 -18.91 -13.70 -5.34
N TYR A 178 -18.89 -13.69 -4.00
CA TYR A 178 -20.09 -13.85 -3.18
C TYR A 178 -20.83 -12.54 -2.89
N LEU A 179 -20.12 -11.43 -2.70
CA LEU A 179 -20.70 -10.12 -2.34
C LEU A 179 -20.76 -9.16 -3.53
N GLY A 180 -20.10 -9.50 -4.65
CA GLY A 180 -19.90 -8.59 -5.76
C GLY A 180 -19.02 -7.39 -5.41
N VAL A 181 -18.88 -6.48 -6.37
CA VAL A 181 -18.10 -5.24 -6.21
C VAL A 181 -18.68 -4.36 -5.10
N SER A 182 -20.00 -4.10 -5.13
CA SER A 182 -20.65 -3.21 -4.17
C SER A 182 -20.63 -3.75 -2.75
N GLY A 183 -20.98 -5.03 -2.55
CA GLY A 183 -20.99 -5.64 -1.21
C GLY A 183 -19.59 -5.71 -0.60
N THR A 184 -18.57 -6.00 -1.42
CA THR A 184 -17.16 -5.97 -0.98
C THR A 184 -16.74 -4.56 -0.56
N THR A 185 -17.09 -3.53 -1.34
CA THR A 185 -16.84 -2.12 -0.99
C THR A 185 -17.51 -1.72 0.32
N TYR A 186 -18.78 -2.08 0.51
CA TYR A 186 -19.52 -1.74 1.73
C TYR A 186 -18.95 -2.44 2.97
N ALA A 187 -18.56 -3.72 2.84
CA ALA A 187 -17.93 -4.46 3.94
C ALA A 187 -16.59 -3.83 4.36
N ALA A 188 -15.73 -3.48 3.39
CA ALA A 188 -14.47 -2.80 3.68
C ALA A 188 -14.71 -1.40 4.28
N ALA A 189 -15.67 -0.63 3.75
CA ALA A 189 -16.01 0.70 4.26
C ALA A 189 -16.49 0.62 5.71
N ALA A 190 -17.38 -0.32 6.03
CA ALA A 190 -17.81 -0.59 7.40
C ALA A 190 -16.62 -0.94 8.31
N GLY A 191 -15.64 -1.72 7.81
CA GLY A 191 -14.38 -2.01 8.48
C GLY A 191 -13.60 -0.75 8.86
N ASN A 192 -13.34 0.15 7.90
CA ASN A 192 -12.65 1.41 8.18
C ASN A 192 -13.44 2.32 9.15
N LEU A 193 -14.77 2.39 9.02
CA LEU A 193 -15.60 3.17 9.94
C LEU A 193 -15.54 2.62 11.37
N LEU A 194 -15.51 1.30 11.53
CA LEU A 194 -15.34 0.66 12.84
C LEU A 194 -13.95 0.94 13.42
N ILE A 195 -12.89 0.83 12.62
CA ILE A 195 -11.52 1.18 13.02
C ILE A 195 -11.46 2.65 13.47
N ALA A 196 -12.03 3.56 12.68
CA ALA A 196 -12.11 4.98 12.99
C ALA A 196 -12.83 5.23 14.32
N LEU A 197 -13.98 4.58 14.56
CA LEU A 197 -14.73 4.69 15.81
C LEU A 197 -13.93 4.20 17.01
N VAL A 198 -13.29 3.04 16.90
CA VAL A 198 -12.47 2.45 17.97
C VAL A 198 -11.27 3.35 18.28
N ALA A 199 -10.54 3.79 17.26
CA ALA A 199 -9.40 4.69 17.41
C ALA A 199 -9.80 6.03 18.02
N TYR A 200 -10.94 6.59 17.60
CA TYR A 200 -11.46 7.85 18.14
C TYR A 200 -11.88 7.72 19.61
N ARG A 201 -12.56 6.63 19.99
CA ARG A 201 -12.93 6.38 21.39
C ARG A 201 -11.69 6.19 22.27
N TRP A 202 -10.70 5.45 21.78
CA TRP A 202 -9.44 5.25 22.48
C TRP A 202 -8.68 6.57 22.66
N SER A 203 -8.73 7.45 21.65
CA SER A 203 -8.11 8.78 21.68
C SER A 203 -8.68 9.71 22.76
N ARG A 204 -9.96 9.51 23.18
CA ARG A 204 -10.61 10.30 24.23
C ARG A 204 -10.24 9.87 25.65
N GLY A 205 -9.82 8.61 25.84
CA GLY A 205 -9.53 8.03 27.16
C GLY A 205 -8.13 8.34 27.70
N GLY A 206 -7.23 8.87 26.88
CA GLY A 206 -5.89 9.28 27.28
C GLY A 206 -5.67 10.75 26.99
N GLN A 207 -5.43 11.57 28.02
CA GLN A 207 -4.69 12.82 27.86
C GLN A 207 -3.30 12.44 27.33
N GLN A 208 -3.13 12.45 26.02
CA GLN A 208 -1.82 12.33 25.41
C GLN A 208 -1.10 13.66 25.64
N GLU A 209 -0.12 13.64 26.55
CA GLU A 209 0.87 14.69 26.69
C GLU A 209 1.45 15.01 25.32
N GLN A 210 1.23 16.26 24.92
CA GLN A 210 1.84 16.87 23.76
C GLN A 210 3.35 16.71 23.91
N THR A 211 3.95 15.89 23.07
CA THR A 211 5.39 15.91 22.89
C THR A 211 5.63 16.07 21.40
N GLY A 212 6.17 17.23 21.04
CA GLY A 212 6.73 17.44 19.73
C GLY A 212 7.78 16.37 19.52
N VAL A 213 7.42 15.34 18.75
CA VAL A 213 8.42 14.52 18.07
C VAL A 213 9.23 15.55 17.30
N GLY A 214 10.47 15.78 17.75
CA GLY A 214 11.35 16.77 17.14
C GLY A 214 11.31 16.54 15.65
N ARG A 215 11.01 17.59 14.87
CA ARG A 215 10.96 17.56 13.40
C ARG A 215 11.97 16.54 12.93
N ASP A 216 11.50 15.45 12.31
CA ASP A 216 12.39 14.48 11.70
C ASP A 216 13.23 15.27 10.69
N ALA A 217 14.43 15.68 11.11
CA ALA A 217 15.29 16.50 10.28
C ALA A 217 15.65 15.60 9.12
N VAL A 218 15.24 16.00 7.90
CA VAL A 218 15.69 15.33 6.69
C VAL A 218 17.20 15.17 6.83
N PRO A 219 17.76 13.96 6.71
CA PRO A 219 19.16 13.71 7.00
C PRO A 219 20.03 14.72 6.27
N THR A 220 20.72 15.56 7.03
CA THR A 220 21.59 16.61 6.48
C THR A 220 22.96 16.05 6.09
N THR A 221 23.31 14.87 6.63
CA THR A 221 24.57 14.19 6.33
C THR A 221 24.51 13.47 4.97
N LEU A 222 25.65 13.41 4.29
CA LEU A 222 25.80 12.68 3.03
C LEU A 222 25.42 11.20 3.18
N GLU A 223 25.88 10.56 4.25
CA GLU A 223 25.52 9.18 4.58
C GLU A 223 24.01 8.99 4.71
N GLY A 224 23.32 9.88 5.41
CA GLY A 224 21.87 9.80 5.56
C GLY A 224 21.12 9.96 4.22
N ARG A 225 21.61 10.84 3.34
CA ARG A 225 21.06 10.98 1.98
C ARG A 225 21.33 9.75 1.11
N LEU A 226 22.51 9.12 1.24
CA LEU A 226 22.84 7.87 0.55
C LEU A 226 21.95 6.72 1.01
N VAL A 227 21.68 6.60 2.31
CA VAL A 227 20.76 5.59 2.85
C VAL A 227 19.35 5.79 2.32
N LEU A 228 18.85 7.03 2.32
CA LEU A 228 17.55 7.35 1.72
C LEU A 228 17.50 7.03 0.23
N GLY A 229 18.58 7.34 -0.50
CA GLY A 229 18.73 6.96 -1.91
C GLY A 229 18.70 5.43 -2.10
N GLY A 230 19.36 4.69 -1.21
CA GLY A 230 19.34 3.23 -1.18
C GLY A 230 17.94 2.66 -0.96
N PHE A 231 17.19 3.17 0.02
CA PHE A 231 15.79 2.78 0.24
C PHE A 231 14.89 3.13 -0.95
N ALA A 232 15.08 4.31 -1.55
CA ALA A 232 14.32 4.72 -2.73
C ALA A 232 14.60 3.81 -3.94
N LEU A 233 15.87 3.47 -4.17
CA LEU A 233 16.27 2.57 -5.25
C LEU A 233 15.76 1.14 -5.02
N SER A 234 15.91 0.63 -3.80
CA SER A 234 15.39 -0.68 -3.40
C SER A 234 13.87 -0.77 -3.60
N GLY A 235 13.12 0.23 -3.14
CA GLY A 235 11.68 0.33 -3.36
C GLY A 235 11.30 0.42 -4.84
N PHE A 236 12.03 1.23 -5.63
CA PHE A 236 11.81 1.34 -7.08
C PHE A 236 12.04 -0.01 -7.79
N VAL A 237 13.12 -0.72 -7.45
CA VAL A 237 13.43 -2.04 -8.02
C VAL A 237 12.39 -3.07 -7.59
N ALA A 238 11.96 -3.07 -6.33
CA ALA A 238 10.94 -3.97 -5.82
C ALA A 238 9.59 -3.79 -6.53
N LEU A 239 9.16 -2.54 -6.76
CA LEU A 239 7.96 -2.25 -7.56
C LEU A 239 8.14 -2.66 -9.03
N GLY A 240 9.34 -2.48 -9.58
CA GLY A 240 9.70 -2.99 -10.90
C GLY A 240 9.55 -4.51 -10.99
N TYR A 241 10.01 -5.26 -9.99
CA TYR A 241 9.83 -6.71 -9.92
C TYR A 241 8.37 -7.12 -9.82
N GLU A 242 7.56 -6.42 -9.04
CA GLU A 242 6.11 -6.67 -8.97
C GLU A 242 5.47 -6.55 -10.36
N VAL A 243 5.76 -5.48 -11.11
CA VAL A 243 5.21 -5.27 -12.47
C VAL A 243 5.77 -6.27 -13.49
N LEU A 244 7.05 -6.60 -13.41
CA LEU A 244 7.69 -7.54 -14.34
C LEU A 244 7.21 -8.98 -14.10
N TRP A 245 7.14 -9.44 -12.85
CA TRP A 245 6.67 -10.78 -12.53
C TRP A 245 5.17 -10.95 -12.79
N THR A 246 4.35 -9.93 -12.50
CA THR A 246 2.92 -9.94 -12.89
C THR A 246 2.74 -10.12 -14.38
N ARG A 247 3.58 -9.47 -15.19
CA ARG A 247 3.56 -9.64 -16.64
C ARG A 247 4.05 -11.01 -17.09
N LEU A 248 5.19 -11.48 -16.58
CA LEU A 248 5.75 -12.78 -16.96
C LEU A 248 4.80 -13.93 -16.63
N LEU A 249 4.20 -13.90 -15.44
CA LEU A 249 3.25 -14.93 -15.02
C LEU A 249 1.92 -14.84 -15.78
N ALA A 250 1.42 -13.64 -16.08
CA ALA A 250 0.23 -13.50 -16.93
C ALA A 250 0.46 -14.08 -18.34
N MET A 251 1.67 -13.94 -18.89
CA MET A 251 2.06 -14.55 -20.17
C MET A 251 2.17 -16.08 -20.07
N LEU A 252 2.79 -16.60 -19.00
CA LEU A 252 2.96 -18.05 -18.79
C LEU A 252 1.63 -18.78 -18.53
N LEU A 253 0.72 -18.16 -17.78
CA LEU A 253 -0.57 -18.74 -17.42
C LEU A 253 -1.65 -18.50 -18.48
N GLN A 254 -1.32 -17.87 -19.61
CA GLN A 254 -2.22 -17.41 -20.67
C GLN A 254 -3.49 -16.71 -20.15
N SER A 255 -3.43 -16.16 -18.93
CA SER A 255 -4.56 -15.61 -18.21
C SER A 255 -4.14 -14.31 -17.53
N ALA A 256 -4.40 -13.20 -18.22
CA ALA A 256 -4.26 -11.85 -17.68
C ALA A 256 -5.52 -11.45 -16.91
N THR A 257 -5.94 -12.28 -15.94
CA THR A 257 -7.14 -12.00 -15.13
C THR A 257 -6.78 -11.24 -13.86
N ALA A 258 -7.78 -10.57 -13.27
CA ALA A 258 -7.67 -9.92 -11.97
C ALA A 258 -7.17 -10.86 -10.86
N GLN A 259 -7.40 -12.17 -11.01
CA GLN A 259 -6.97 -13.21 -10.09
C GLN A 259 -5.45 -13.41 -10.15
N THR A 260 -4.85 -13.45 -11.35
CA THR A 260 -3.38 -13.56 -11.51
C THR A 260 -2.65 -12.41 -10.83
N LEU A 261 -3.14 -11.18 -11.01
CA LEU A 261 -2.60 -10.00 -10.33
C LEU A 261 -2.68 -10.15 -8.80
N SER A 262 -3.83 -10.62 -8.31
CA SER A 262 -4.08 -10.78 -6.88
C SER A 262 -3.23 -11.89 -6.26
N THR A 263 -3.02 -13.01 -6.94
CA THR A 263 -2.14 -14.09 -6.47
C THR A 263 -0.72 -13.59 -6.23
N ILE A 264 -0.20 -12.78 -7.15
CA ILE A 264 1.17 -12.27 -7.08
C ILE A 264 1.27 -11.20 -5.99
N LEU A 265 0.28 -10.32 -5.91
CA LEU A 265 0.19 -9.33 -4.85
C LEU A 265 0.13 -10.00 -3.47
N VAL A 266 -0.65 -11.07 -3.30
CA VAL A 266 -0.69 -11.87 -2.06
C VAL A 266 0.68 -12.48 -1.75
N ALA A 267 1.33 -13.12 -2.73
CA ALA A 267 2.65 -13.71 -2.52
C ALA A 267 3.70 -12.66 -2.12
N PHE A 268 3.70 -11.50 -2.79
CA PHE A 268 4.59 -10.38 -2.51
C PHE A 268 4.34 -9.80 -1.10
N LEU A 269 3.08 -9.58 -0.72
CA LEU A 269 2.71 -9.08 0.61
C LEU A 269 3.02 -10.09 1.71
N LEU A 270 2.85 -11.39 1.49
CA LEU A 270 3.26 -12.42 2.44
C LEU A 270 4.79 -12.42 2.63
N GLY A 271 5.55 -12.26 1.55
CA GLY A 271 7.00 -12.08 1.59
C GLY A 271 7.42 -10.85 2.41
N LEU A 272 6.79 -9.70 2.15
CA LEU A 272 7.03 -8.46 2.89
C LEU A 272 6.64 -8.58 4.37
N ALA A 273 5.50 -9.22 4.69
CA ALA A 273 5.05 -9.44 6.06
C ALA A 273 6.00 -10.37 6.83
N GLY A 274 6.44 -11.46 6.19
CA GLY A 274 7.44 -12.39 6.73
C GLY A 274 8.78 -11.70 6.95
N GLY A 275 9.26 -10.94 5.96
CA GLY A 275 10.48 -10.13 6.03
C GLY A 275 10.44 -9.10 7.15
N ALA A 276 9.32 -8.37 7.30
CA ALA A 276 9.11 -7.42 8.38
C ALA A 276 9.08 -8.10 9.76
N ALA A 277 8.44 -9.28 9.88
CA ALA A 277 8.39 -10.04 11.12
C ALA A 277 9.77 -10.61 11.52
N LEU A 278 10.55 -11.09 10.55
CA LEU A 278 11.94 -11.53 10.76
C LEU A 278 12.84 -10.34 11.11
N GLY A 279 12.75 -9.25 10.36
CA GLY A 279 13.45 -8.00 10.63
C GLY A 279 13.16 -7.49 12.04
N ALA A 280 11.90 -7.48 12.47
CA ALA A 280 11.50 -7.10 13.83
C ALA A 280 12.14 -7.94 14.93
N ARG A 281 12.50 -9.21 14.64
CA ARG A 281 13.17 -10.11 15.60
C ARG A 281 14.69 -9.98 15.57
N LEU A 282 15.26 -9.65 14.41
CA LEU A 282 16.70 -9.66 14.15
C LEU A 282 17.35 -8.28 14.26
N ILE A 283 16.59 -7.19 14.06
CA ILE A 283 17.13 -5.83 13.99
C ILE A 283 17.82 -5.40 15.28
N ASP A 284 17.29 -5.82 16.43
CA ASP A 284 17.88 -5.56 17.74
C ASP A 284 19.18 -6.35 17.98
N ARG A 285 19.46 -7.38 17.16
CA ARG A 285 20.68 -8.21 17.25
C ARG A 285 21.80 -7.71 16.36
N TRP A 286 21.52 -6.80 15.43
CA TRP A 286 22.49 -6.35 14.44
C TRP A 286 23.25 -5.12 14.94
N ARG A 287 24.57 -5.26 15.11
CA ARG A 287 25.47 -4.17 15.54
C ARG A 287 25.66 -3.09 14.47
N THR A 288 25.51 -3.44 13.19
CA THR A 288 25.74 -2.57 12.03
C THR A 288 24.57 -2.65 11.04
N PRO A 289 23.47 -1.90 11.26
CA PRO A 289 22.25 -1.99 10.43
C PRO A 289 22.50 -1.64 8.95
N LEU A 290 23.45 -0.76 8.66
CA LEU A 290 23.89 -0.43 7.30
C LEU A 290 24.50 -1.62 6.55
N ALA A 291 25.38 -2.37 7.21
CA ALA A 291 26.01 -3.54 6.60
C ALA A 291 24.97 -4.65 6.36
N ALA A 292 24.04 -4.80 7.29
CA ALA A 292 22.96 -5.75 7.15
C ALA A 292 21.97 -5.37 6.03
N PHE A 293 21.67 -4.07 5.88
CA PHE A 293 20.93 -3.56 4.71
C PHE A 293 21.64 -3.91 3.40
N GLY A 294 22.94 -3.61 3.29
CA GLY A 294 23.71 -3.96 2.09
C GLY A 294 23.74 -5.46 1.78
N ALA A 295 23.85 -6.32 2.80
CA ALA A 295 23.80 -7.77 2.63
C ALA A 295 22.42 -8.27 2.16
N VAL A 296 21.33 -7.68 2.68
CA VAL A 296 19.97 -7.98 2.23
C VAL A 296 19.76 -7.55 0.78
N GLU A 297 20.22 -6.35 0.41
CA GLU A 297 20.12 -5.86 -0.98
C GLU A 297 20.91 -6.75 -1.97
N LEU A 298 22.12 -7.20 -1.59
CA LEU A 298 22.88 -8.15 -2.39
C LEU A 298 22.13 -9.48 -2.57
N LEU A 299 21.53 -9.99 -1.49
CA LEU A 299 20.74 -11.22 -1.54
C LEU A 299 19.50 -11.05 -2.45
N ILE A 300 18.79 -9.92 -2.35
CA ILE A 300 17.66 -9.60 -3.23
C ILE A 300 18.11 -9.57 -4.69
N GLY A 301 19.24 -8.92 -4.99
CA GLY A 301 19.80 -8.86 -6.34
C GLY A 301 20.18 -10.24 -6.89
N LEU A 302 20.82 -11.09 -6.08
CA LEU A 302 21.17 -12.45 -6.45
C LEU A 302 19.92 -13.33 -6.69
N CYS A 303 18.90 -13.21 -5.84
CA CYS A 303 17.61 -13.87 -6.03
C CYS A 303 16.88 -13.39 -7.29
N GLY A 304 16.95 -12.08 -7.59
CA GLY A 304 16.40 -11.51 -8.81
C GLY A 304 17.06 -12.11 -10.06
N LEU A 305 18.40 -12.16 -10.09
CA LEU A 305 19.17 -12.77 -11.19
C LEU A 305 18.88 -14.26 -11.36
N SER A 306 18.83 -15.02 -10.25
CA SER A 306 18.51 -16.45 -10.31
C SER A 306 17.08 -16.71 -10.78
N SER A 307 16.13 -15.83 -10.47
CA SER A 307 14.76 -15.94 -10.96
C SER A 307 14.68 -15.88 -12.49
N ILE A 308 15.50 -15.05 -13.15
CA ILE A 308 15.55 -14.95 -14.61
C ILE A 308 15.97 -16.29 -15.22
N ALA A 309 17.01 -16.92 -14.68
CA ALA A 309 17.47 -18.23 -15.12
C ALA A 309 16.39 -19.31 -14.92
N ALA A 310 15.69 -19.27 -13.78
CA ALA A 310 14.59 -20.19 -13.50
C ALA A 310 13.43 -20.02 -14.51
N PHE A 311 13.00 -18.78 -14.79
CA PHE A 311 11.94 -18.53 -15.77
C PHE A 311 12.31 -18.97 -17.19
N GLY A 312 13.57 -18.82 -17.58
CA GLY A 312 14.04 -19.31 -18.89
C GLY A 312 14.00 -20.84 -19.04
N SER A 313 13.91 -21.59 -17.94
CA SER A 313 13.85 -23.06 -17.95
C SER A 313 12.44 -23.64 -17.92
N ILE A 314 11.41 -22.81 -17.67
CA ILE A 314 10.02 -23.26 -17.63
C ILE A 314 9.52 -23.44 -19.07
N PRO A 315 9.09 -24.65 -19.47
CA PRO A 315 8.51 -24.85 -20.79
C PRO A 315 7.23 -24.02 -20.90
N TYR A 316 7.15 -23.18 -21.94
CA TYR A 316 5.93 -22.45 -22.27
C TYR A 316 4.82 -23.48 -22.47
N ILE A 317 3.79 -23.43 -21.61
CA ILE A 317 2.58 -24.20 -21.83
C ILE A 317 1.86 -23.51 -23.00
N VAL A 318 2.01 -24.09 -24.20
CA VAL A 318 1.33 -23.68 -25.43
C VAL A 318 -0.12 -24.15 -25.38
#